data_AF-A0A8C0JH64-F1
#
_entry.id   AF-A0A8C0JH64-F1
#
_cell.length_a   1.000
_cell.length_b   1.000
_cell.length_c   1.000
_cell.angle_alpha   90.00
_cell.angle_beta   90.00
_cell.angle_gamma   90.00
#
_symmetry.space_group_name_H-M   'P 1'
#
loop_
_entity.id
_entity.type
_entity.pdbx_description
1 polymer ?
#
loop_
_entity_poly.entity_id
_entity_poly.type
_entity_poly.pdbx_seq_one_letter_code
_entity_poly.pdbx_strand_id
1 'polypeptide(L)'
;MGTSAEPHSLVLGLLFLSMPAMGSCSDKYPELLGQLQKQADFMQHTNTLLDLYIRSQGLDKNGLKEHCRERPGAFPSKDALQRLSRRVFLRTLDTTLGQVLLRLAALEQDIPKAQDLEMLSGVKLNIRGFKNNIHCMAQLLPGSSETTEPTPTSPGASPSPTPTLDTFQRRLEGCRFLHGYHRFMRSVGQVFREWGKSLSRSRRHSPHQGLLKGARRMQLSGRNKRLMPRVQLAPGSHRGAPGG
;
A
#
# COMPACT_ATOMS: atom_id res chain seq x y z
N MET A 1 31.55 31.77 47.47
CA MET A 1 32.55 31.07 46.63
C MET A 1 32.32 29.58 46.84
N GLY A 2 32.09 28.70 45.88
CA GLY A 2 31.96 28.75 44.44
C GLY A 2 31.85 27.30 43.98
N THR A 3 30.73 26.96 43.33
CA THR A 3 30.62 26.15 42.10
C THR A 3 31.44 24.86 41.95
N SER A 4 30.75 23.73 41.77
CA SER A 4 30.79 22.99 40.50
C SER A 4 29.70 21.90 40.51
N ALA A 5 28.64 22.10 39.73
CA ALA A 5 27.71 21.05 39.35
C ALA A 5 27.96 20.73 37.87
N GLU A 6 28.42 19.52 37.63
CA GLU A 6 28.78 18.94 36.33
C GLU A 6 27.61 19.01 35.32
N PRO A 7 27.79 19.57 34.11
CA PRO A 7 26.75 19.70 33.10
C PRO A 7 26.87 18.60 32.03
N HIS A 8 26.95 17.32 32.42
CA HIS A 8 27.11 16.22 31.44
C HIS A 8 25.86 15.37 31.22
N SER A 9 24.81 15.53 32.03
CA SER A 9 23.63 14.64 31.96
C SER A 9 22.48 15.13 31.07
N LEU A 10 22.50 16.37 30.57
CA LEU A 10 21.39 16.94 29.80
C LEU A 10 21.49 16.70 28.28
N VAL A 11 22.70 16.46 27.75
CA VAL A 11 22.90 16.29 26.30
C VAL A 11 22.50 14.87 25.84
N LEU A 12 22.69 13.85 26.68
CA LEU A 12 22.28 12.48 26.33
C LEU A 12 20.75 12.31 26.28
N GLY A 13 20.01 13.03 27.13
CA GLY A 13 18.54 12.98 27.15
C GLY A 13 17.88 13.62 25.93
N LEU A 14 18.50 14.63 25.31
CA LEU A 14 18.00 15.25 24.08
C LEU A 14 18.21 14.40 22.83
N LEU A 15 19.23 13.52 22.81
CA LEU A 15 19.47 12.64 21.66
C LEU A 15 18.38 11.56 21.53
N PHE A 16 17.79 11.10 22.63
CA PHE A 16 16.70 10.12 22.59
C PHE A 16 15.32 10.69 22.21
N LEU A 17 15.13 12.01 22.27
CA LEU A 17 13.89 12.67 21.84
C LEU A 17 13.80 12.89 20.32
N SER A 18 14.86 12.59 19.59
CA SER A 18 14.95 12.81 18.14
C SER A 18 14.80 11.53 17.30
N MET A 19 14.67 10.37 17.96
CA MET A 19 14.32 9.14 17.26
C MET A 19 12.80 9.11 17.07
N PRO A 20 12.27 9.23 15.84
CA PRO A 20 10.88 8.86 15.62
C PRO A 20 10.74 7.43 16.14
N ALA A 21 9.81 7.21 17.06
CA ALA A 21 9.47 5.87 17.52
C ALA A 21 8.99 5.08 16.31
N MET A 22 9.92 4.42 15.61
CA MET A 22 9.61 3.46 14.59
C MET A 22 9.04 2.27 15.35
N GLY A 23 7.71 2.11 15.28
CA GLY A 23 7.09 0.86 15.67
C GLY A 23 7.80 -0.30 14.97
N SER A 24 7.83 -1.47 15.60
CA SER A 24 8.46 -2.64 15.00
C SER A 24 7.86 -2.94 13.63
N CYS A 25 8.72 -3.16 12.63
CA CYS A 25 8.26 -3.56 11.31
C CYS A 25 7.74 -4.99 11.36
N SER A 26 6.54 -5.23 10.82
CA SER A 26 6.05 -6.58 10.55
C SER A 26 6.90 -7.23 9.47
N ASP A 27 7.30 -8.48 9.69
CA ASP A 27 8.02 -9.31 8.72
C ASP A 27 7.09 -9.95 7.67
N LYS A 28 5.77 -9.81 7.85
CA LYS A 28 4.76 -10.43 6.98
C LYS A 28 4.37 -9.53 5.82
N TYR A 29 5.00 -9.79 4.67
CA TYR A 29 4.73 -9.08 3.41
C TYR A 29 3.23 -8.92 3.08
N PRO A 30 2.37 -9.96 3.14
CA PRO A 30 0.96 -9.81 2.77
C PRO A 30 0.16 -8.91 3.71
N GLU A 31 0.45 -8.95 5.01
CA GLU A 31 -0.22 -8.10 6.00
C GLU A 31 0.16 -6.63 5.79
N LEU A 32 1.45 -6.36 5.61
CA LEU A 32 1.95 -5.00 5.37
C LEU A 32 1.47 -4.43 4.03
N LEU A 33 1.42 -5.25 2.98
CA LEU A 33 0.83 -4.83 1.70
C LEU A 33 -0.66 -4.49 1.86
N GLY A 34 -1.40 -5.27 2.66
CA GLY A 34 -2.79 -4.98 2.99
C GLY A 34 -2.96 -3.64 3.74
N GLN A 35 -2.05 -3.31 4.66
CA GLN A 35 -2.04 -2.01 5.34
C GLN A 35 -1.77 -0.86 4.36
N LEU A 36 -0.76 -1.00 3.49
CA LEU A 36 -0.44 0.00 2.47
C LEU A 36 -1.61 0.26 1.52
N GLN A 37 -2.29 -0.82 1.10
CA GLN A 37 -3.49 -0.72 0.26
C GLN A 37 -4.60 0.06 0.97
N LYS A 38 -4.93 -0.28 2.22
CA LYS A 38 -5.97 0.39 3.01
C LYS A 38 -5.66 1.87 3.25
N GLN A 39 -4.41 2.20 3.57
CA GLN A 39 -3.99 3.58 3.78
C GLN A 39 -4.07 4.40 2.49
N ALA A 40 -3.57 3.86 1.37
CA ALA A 40 -3.69 4.54 0.08
C ALA A 40 -5.16 4.72 -0.33
N ASP A 41 -6.01 3.74 -0.05
CA ASP A 41 -7.45 3.81 -0.35
C ASP A 41 -8.14 4.91 0.47
N PHE A 42 -7.82 5.01 1.76
CA PHE A 42 -8.31 6.08 2.64
C PHE A 42 -7.84 7.47 2.15
N MET A 43 -6.55 7.63 1.88
CA MET A 43 -5.93 8.91 1.54
C MET A 43 -6.32 9.43 0.13
N GLN A 44 -6.88 8.60 -0.73
CA GLN A 44 -7.34 9.02 -2.06
C GLN A 44 -8.67 9.79 -2.02
N HIS A 45 -9.44 9.69 -0.94
CA HIS A 45 -10.77 10.29 -0.87
C HIS A 45 -10.66 11.79 -0.62
N THR A 46 -11.28 12.59 -1.49
CA THR A 46 -11.18 14.05 -1.46
C THR A 46 -11.86 14.67 -0.24
N ASN A 47 -12.83 13.97 0.35
CA ASN A 47 -13.52 14.41 1.55
C ASN A 47 -12.64 14.40 2.80
N THR A 48 -11.45 13.79 2.78
CA THR A 48 -10.53 13.81 3.93
C THR A 48 -9.72 15.10 4.02
N LEU A 49 -9.64 15.89 2.93
CA LEU A 49 -8.85 17.12 2.92
C LEU A 49 -9.31 18.13 1.85
N LEU A 50 -9.31 17.76 0.57
CA LEU A 50 -9.59 18.69 -0.53
C LEU A 50 -10.97 19.34 -0.46
N ASP A 51 -12.05 18.58 -0.28
CA ASP A 51 -13.41 19.15 -0.26
C ASP A 51 -13.64 20.04 0.97
N LEU A 52 -12.87 19.81 2.04
CA LEU A 52 -12.91 20.63 3.25
C LEU A 52 -12.13 21.93 3.02
N TYR A 53 -10.94 21.84 2.44
CA TYR A 53 -10.15 23.00 2.03
C TYR A 53 -10.91 23.92 1.05
N ILE A 54 -11.59 23.35 0.05
CA ILE A 54 -12.40 24.11 -0.91
C ILE A 54 -13.47 24.93 -0.18
N ARG A 55 -14.20 24.32 0.75
CA ARG A 55 -15.27 24.98 1.51
C ARG A 55 -14.72 26.02 2.48
N SER A 56 -13.64 25.71 3.20
CA SER A 56 -13.08 26.63 4.20
C SER A 56 -12.46 27.87 3.57
N GLN A 57 -11.92 27.74 2.37
CA GLN A 57 -11.33 28.85 1.61
C GLN A 57 -12.33 29.61 0.72
N GLY A 58 -13.61 29.19 0.71
CA GLY A 58 -14.67 29.81 -0.09
C GLY A 58 -14.56 29.57 -1.59
N LEU A 59 -13.88 28.51 -2.01
CA LEU A 59 -13.69 28.13 -3.41
C LEU A 59 -14.85 27.28 -3.96
N ASP A 60 -15.84 26.95 -3.14
CA ASP A 60 -17.06 26.22 -3.53
C ASP A 60 -18.08 27.08 -4.28
N LYS A 61 -17.86 28.41 -4.34
CA LYS A 61 -18.75 29.38 -4.98
C LYS A 61 -18.28 29.75 -6.38
N ASN A 62 -19.21 30.25 -7.20
CA ASN A 62 -18.94 30.92 -8.47
C ASN A 62 -18.05 30.11 -9.46
N GLY A 63 -18.16 28.78 -9.46
CA GLY A 63 -17.37 27.92 -10.35
C GLY A 63 -15.87 27.83 -10.02
N LEU A 64 -15.40 28.40 -8.91
CA LEU A 64 -13.98 28.41 -8.56
C LEU A 64 -13.41 27.00 -8.32
N LYS A 65 -14.24 26.06 -7.86
CA LYS A 65 -13.88 24.64 -7.69
C LYS A 65 -13.34 24.01 -8.98
N GLU A 66 -13.81 24.44 -10.15
CA GLU A 66 -13.35 23.91 -11.44
C GLU A 66 -11.89 24.24 -11.74
N HIS A 67 -11.38 25.31 -11.12
CA HIS A 67 -10.00 25.76 -11.25
C HIS A 67 -9.03 24.99 -10.35
N CYS A 68 -9.53 24.10 -9.48
CA CYS A 68 -8.73 23.25 -8.58
C CYS A 68 -8.11 22.03 -9.27
N ARG A 69 -8.09 21.96 -10.60
CA ARG A 69 -7.48 20.82 -11.31
C ARG A 69 -5.98 20.78 -11.08
N GLU A 70 -5.45 19.58 -10.82
CA GLU A 70 -4.02 19.33 -10.72
C GLU A 70 -3.26 19.92 -11.93
N ARG A 71 -2.13 20.57 -11.67
CA ARG A 71 -1.21 20.99 -12.73
C ARG A 71 -0.52 19.76 -13.35
N PRO A 72 -0.48 19.61 -14.68
CA PRO A 72 0.20 18.49 -15.32
C PRO A 72 1.64 18.33 -14.82
N GLY A 73 2.02 17.09 -14.49
CA GLY A 73 3.36 16.77 -14.01
C GLY A 73 3.63 17.12 -12.54
N ALA A 74 2.68 17.67 -11.79
CA ALA A 74 2.85 17.94 -10.37
C ALA A 74 3.04 16.67 -9.54
N PHE A 75 2.38 15.57 -9.93
CA PHE A 75 2.58 14.25 -9.35
C PHE A 75 2.80 13.17 -10.41
N PRO A 76 3.54 12.09 -10.09
CA PRO A 76 3.68 10.93 -10.96
C PRO A 76 2.32 10.33 -11.37
N SER A 77 2.18 9.97 -12.65
CA SER A 77 1.01 9.22 -13.13
C SER A 77 1.06 7.76 -12.72
N LYS A 78 -0.10 7.09 -12.75
CA LYS A 78 -0.19 5.64 -12.58
C LYS A 78 0.79 4.89 -13.49
N ASP A 79 0.80 5.22 -14.78
CA ASP A 79 1.66 4.54 -15.76
C ASP A 79 3.15 4.81 -15.52
N ALA A 80 3.50 6.00 -15.01
CA ALA A 80 4.87 6.28 -14.59
C ALA A 80 5.26 5.41 -13.39
N LEU A 81 4.38 5.33 -12.39
CA LEU A 81 4.62 4.54 -11.17
C LEU A 81 4.66 3.03 -11.44
N GLN A 82 3.82 2.51 -12.33
CA GLN A 82 3.76 1.10 -12.68
C GLN A 82 5.03 0.58 -13.38
N ARG A 83 5.75 1.46 -14.10
CA ARG A 83 6.99 1.11 -14.79
C ARG A 83 8.20 0.99 -13.86
N LEU A 84 8.07 1.46 -12.61
CA LEU A 84 9.16 1.40 -11.65
C LEU A 84 9.33 -0.01 -11.08
N SER A 85 10.58 -0.39 -10.77
CA SER A 85 10.83 -1.55 -9.90
C SER A 85 10.19 -1.30 -8.53
N ARG A 86 9.88 -2.37 -7.78
CA ARG A 86 9.22 -2.23 -6.46
C ARG A 86 10.01 -1.33 -5.50
N ARG A 87 11.34 -1.43 -5.50
CA ARG A 87 12.21 -0.63 -4.63
C ARG A 87 12.22 0.85 -5.06
N VAL A 88 12.35 1.13 -6.36
CA VAL A 88 12.31 2.50 -6.88
C VAL A 88 10.93 3.13 -6.68
N PHE A 89 9.85 2.35 -6.82
CA PHE A 89 8.49 2.79 -6.50
C PHE A 89 8.36 3.23 -5.04
N LEU A 90 8.82 2.42 -4.07
CA LEU A 90 8.74 2.76 -2.65
C LEU A 90 9.58 4.01 -2.32
N ARG A 91 10.78 4.15 -2.90
CA ARG A 91 11.63 5.34 -2.72
C ARG A 91 10.96 6.60 -3.30
N THR A 92 10.38 6.49 -4.50
CA THR A 92 9.67 7.59 -5.16
C THR A 92 8.47 8.02 -4.32
N LEU A 93 7.73 7.05 -3.78
CA LEU A 93 6.59 7.30 -2.92
C LEU A 93 7.01 7.99 -1.61
N ASP A 94 8.05 7.49 -0.93
CA ASP A 94 8.56 8.12 0.29
C ASP A 94 8.98 9.58 0.07
N THR A 95 9.71 9.82 -1.02
CA THR A 95 10.20 11.16 -1.40
C THR A 95 9.04 12.10 -1.69
N THR A 96 8.07 11.65 -2.50
CA THR A 96 6.88 12.44 -2.86
C THR A 96 6.05 12.79 -1.63
N LEU A 97 5.86 11.84 -0.70
CA LEU A 97 5.15 12.07 0.55
C LEU A 97 5.91 13.04 1.49
N GLY A 98 7.25 13.03 1.45
CA GLY A 98 8.07 14.03 2.14
C GLY A 98 7.80 15.45 1.61
N GLN A 99 7.75 15.62 0.29
CA GLN A 99 7.41 16.90 -0.33
C GLN A 99 5.96 17.32 -0.02
N VAL A 100 5.02 16.37 0.01
CA VAL A 100 3.63 16.63 0.42
C VAL A 100 3.59 17.16 1.86
N LEU A 101 4.31 16.54 2.81
CA LEU A 101 4.36 17.02 4.20
C LEU A 101 4.87 18.46 4.31
N LEU A 102 5.93 18.81 3.56
CA LEU A 102 6.45 20.18 3.52
C LEU A 102 5.40 21.16 2.99
N ARG A 103 4.71 20.80 1.90
CA ARG A 103 3.72 21.68 1.28
C ARG A 103 2.43 21.79 2.09
N LEU A 104 2.05 20.74 2.83
CA LEU A 104 0.96 20.81 3.81
C LEU A 104 1.31 21.75 4.97
N ALA A 105 2.57 21.76 5.45
CA ALA A 105 3.01 22.72 6.46
C ALA A 105 2.96 24.17 5.95
N ALA A 106 3.25 24.41 4.68
CA ALA A 106 3.08 25.74 4.08
C ALA A 106 1.60 26.16 4.03
N LEU A 107 0.68 25.23 3.78
CA LEU A 107 -0.76 25.52 3.78
C LEU A 107 -1.33 25.83 5.17
N GLU A 108 -0.71 25.35 6.26
CA GLU A 108 -1.14 25.66 7.64
C GLU A 108 -1.17 27.16 7.89
N GLN A 109 -0.26 27.92 7.29
CA GLN A 109 -0.19 29.37 7.45
C GLN A 109 -1.38 30.11 6.84
N ASP A 110 -2.06 29.49 5.87
CA ASP A 110 -3.16 30.09 5.11
C ASP A 110 -4.54 29.58 5.53
N ILE A 111 -4.63 28.71 6.55
CA ILE A 111 -5.88 28.13 7.05
C ILE A 111 -6.36 28.89 8.29
N PRO A 112 -7.50 29.59 8.21
CA PRO A 112 -7.95 30.48 9.29
C PRO A 112 -8.69 29.77 10.44
N LYS A 113 -9.12 28.51 10.27
CA LYS A 113 -10.01 27.81 11.23
C LYS A 113 -9.26 26.70 11.98
N ALA A 114 -9.39 26.70 13.31
CA ALA A 114 -8.75 25.71 14.18
C ALA A 114 -9.14 24.25 13.85
N GLN A 115 -10.41 24.01 13.52
CA GLN A 115 -10.88 22.67 13.14
C GLN A 115 -10.22 22.15 11.84
N ASP A 116 -9.94 23.05 10.90
CA ASP A 116 -9.26 22.70 9.65
C ASP A 116 -7.77 22.40 9.90
N LEU A 117 -7.15 23.07 10.88
CA LEU A 117 -5.77 22.79 11.31
C LEU A 117 -5.64 21.43 12.02
N GLU A 118 -6.62 21.06 12.85
CA GLU A 118 -6.65 19.74 13.50
C GLU A 118 -6.75 18.62 12.46
N MET A 119 -7.63 18.79 11.47
CA MET A 119 -7.77 17.87 10.35
C MET A 119 -6.47 17.74 9.54
N LEU A 120 -5.83 18.86 9.22
CA LEU A 120 -4.55 18.88 8.50
C LEU A 120 -3.46 18.15 9.30
N SER A 121 -3.44 18.32 10.62
CA SER A 121 -2.58 17.57 11.53
C SER A 121 -2.84 16.07 11.45
N GLY A 122 -4.10 15.65 11.43
CA GLY A 122 -4.51 14.26 11.21
C GLY A 122 -4.01 13.69 9.88
N VAL A 123 -4.09 14.47 8.79
CA VAL A 123 -3.56 14.06 7.48
C VAL A 123 -2.04 13.91 7.52
N LYS A 124 -1.31 14.85 8.14
CA LYS A 124 0.15 14.77 8.30
C LYS A 124 0.54 13.51 9.10
N LEU A 125 -0.20 13.17 10.15
CA LEU A 125 0.02 11.93 10.91
C LEU A 125 -0.22 10.68 10.06
N ASN A 126 -1.30 10.64 9.28
CA ASN A 126 -1.58 9.53 8.36
C ASN A 126 -0.45 9.34 7.33
N ILE A 127 0.07 10.43 6.76
CA ILE A 127 1.20 10.38 5.83
C ILE A 127 2.46 9.83 6.51
N ARG A 128 2.77 10.27 7.74
CA ARG A 128 3.91 9.75 8.50
C ARG A 128 3.77 8.25 8.79
N GLY A 129 2.58 7.80 9.21
CA GLY A 129 2.29 6.39 9.40
C GLY A 129 2.43 5.57 8.10
N PHE A 130 2.00 6.13 6.97
CA PHE A 130 2.16 5.49 5.66
C PHE A 130 3.64 5.38 5.25
N LYS A 131 4.45 6.43 5.47
CA LYS A 131 5.90 6.41 5.26
C LYS A 131 6.59 5.32 6.10
N ASN A 132 6.17 5.12 7.35
CA ASN A 132 6.69 4.03 8.18
C ASN A 132 6.42 2.66 7.54
N ASN A 133 5.20 2.44 7.05
CA ASN A 133 4.85 1.18 6.37
C ASN A 133 5.61 0.99 5.04
N ILE A 134 5.87 2.07 4.31
CA ILE A 134 6.72 2.06 3.11
C ILE A 134 8.14 1.64 3.46
N HIS A 135 8.70 2.20 4.53
CA HIS A 135 10.02 1.84 5.02
C HIS A 135 10.09 0.35 5.40
N CYS A 136 9.13 -0.13 6.17
CA CYS A 136 9.05 -1.55 6.53
C CYS A 136 8.94 -2.45 5.29
N MET A 137 8.14 -2.05 4.29
CA MET A 137 7.97 -2.84 3.07
C MET A 137 9.28 -2.89 2.27
N ALA A 138 10.06 -1.81 2.26
CA ALA A 138 11.35 -1.76 1.59
C ALA A 138 12.38 -2.71 2.22
N GLN A 139 12.30 -2.97 3.53
CA GLN A 139 13.15 -3.95 4.23
C GLN A 139 12.82 -5.40 3.83
N LEU A 140 11.57 -5.69 3.48
CA LEU A 140 11.13 -7.03 3.06
C LEU A 140 11.48 -7.35 1.60
N LEU A 141 11.87 -6.35 0.82
CA LEU A 141 12.30 -6.57 -0.56
C LEU A 141 13.75 -7.08 -0.58
N PRO A 142 14.08 -8.09 -1.39
CA PRO A 142 15.44 -8.58 -1.53
C PRO A 142 16.43 -7.43 -1.78
N GLY A 143 17.61 -7.51 -1.17
CA GLY A 143 18.70 -6.59 -1.48
C GLY A 143 19.01 -6.68 -2.97
N SER A 144 18.83 -5.58 -3.69
CA SER A 144 19.25 -5.50 -5.08
C SER A 144 20.71 -5.07 -5.06
N SER A 145 21.59 -5.85 -5.69
CA SER A 145 22.88 -5.31 -6.18
C SER A 145 22.58 -4.41 -7.38
N GLU A 146 21.82 -3.34 -7.15
CA GLU A 146 21.58 -2.30 -8.12
C GLU A 146 22.79 -1.38 -8.04
N THR A 147 23.75 -1.65 -8.93
CA THR A 147 24.76 -0.71 -9.39
C THR A 147 24.13 0.68 -9.51
N THR A 148 24.76 1.65 -8.86
CA THR A 148 24.42 3.06 -8.96
C THR A 148 24.31 3.47 -10.43
N GLU A 149 23.08 3.64 -10.91
CA GLU A 149 22.77 4.30 -12.18
C GLU A 149 22.06 5.63 -11.90
N PRO A 150 22.16 6.59 -12.84
CA PRO A 150 22.64 7.92 -12.51
C PRO A 150 21.59 8.73 -11.76
N THR A 151 22.10 9.55 -10.85
CA THR A 151 21.48 10.76 -10.34
C THR A 151 20.69 11.44 -11.46
N PRO A 152 19.38 11.72 -11.26
CA PRO A 152 18.70 12.66 -12.14
C PRO A 152 19.46 13.98 -12.03
N THR A 153 20.18 14.35 -13.08
CA THR A 153 20.74 15.68 -13.25
C THR A 153 19.57 16.64 -13.25
N SER A 154 19.29 17.23 -12.09
CA SER A 154 18.46 18.42 -12.02
C SER A 154 19.20 19.50 -12.78
N PRO A 155 18.62 20.11 -13.83
CA PRO A 155 19.11 21.41 -14.26
C PRO A 155 18.96 22.32 -13.04
N GLY A 156 20.09 22.79 -12.52
CA GLY A 156 20.12 23.88 -11.57
C GLY A 156 19.64 25.15 -12.26
N ALA A 157 18.32 25.27 -12.42
CA ALA A 157 17.71 26.57 -12.62
C ALA A 157 17.66 27.22 -11.23
N SER A 158 18.49 28.24 -11.02
CA SER A 158 18.32 29.16 -9.90
C SER A 158 16.83 29.53 -9.79
N PRO A 159 16.23 29.50 -8.59
CA PRO A 159 14.84 29.91 -8.45
C PRO A 159 14.77 31.37 -8.86
N SER A 160 14.20 31.64 -10.04
CA SER A 160 13.74 32.96 -10.39
C SER A 160 12.79 33.40 -9.28
N PRO A 161 12.94 34.62 -8.71
CA PRO A 161 12.11 35.06 -7.59
C PRO A 161 10.65 34.90 -8.00
N THR A 162 9.98 33.94 -7.37
CA THR A 162 8.58 33.69 -7.66
C THR A 162 7.84 34.94 -7.18
N PRO A 163 7.08 35.63 -8.04
CA PRO A 163 6.31 36.78 -7.60
C PRO A 163 5.46 36.37 -6.41
N THR A 164 5.44 37.19 -5.36
CA THR A 164 4.64 36.95 -4.17
C THR A 164 3.20 36.79 -4.60
N LEU A 165 2.74 35.55 -4.59
CA LEU A 165 1.43 35.19 -5.11
C LEU A 165 0.38 35.81 -4.17
N ASP A 166 -0.63 36.46 -4.73
CA ASP A 166 -1.68 37.04 -3.90
C ASP A 166 -2.42 35.93 -3.12
N THR A 167 -3.11 36.31 -2.05
CA THR A 167 -3.78 35.35 -1.15
C THR A 167 -4.83 34.51 -1.87
N PHE A 168 -5.52 35.05 -2.89
CA PHE A 168 -6.52 34.30 -3.65
C PHE A 168 -5.86 33.23 -4.52
N GLN A 169 -4.79 33.59 -5.18
CA GLN A 169 -4.01 32.72 -6.05
C GLN A 169 -3.31 31.62 -5.24
N ARG A 170 -2.86 31.92 -4.01
CA ARG A 170 -2.31 30.91 -3.07
C ARG A 170 -3.37 29.87 -2.70
N ARG A 171 -4.62 30.29 -2.45
CA ARG A 171 -5.74 29.37 -2.19
C ARG A 171 -6.00 28.45 -3.38
N LEU A 172 -6.02 29.00 -4.59
CA LEU A 172 -6.19 28.19 -5.80
C LEU A 172 -5.05 27.18 -5.96
N GLU A 173 -3.80 27.59 -5.74
CA GLU A 173 -2.65 26.68 -5.79
C GLU A 173 -2.68 25.59 -4.74
N GLY A 174 -3.10 25.92 -3.51
CA GLY A 174 -3.35 24.93 -2.47
C GLY A 174 -4.38 23.90 -2.91
N CYS A 175 -5.48 24.35 -3.52
CA CYS A 175 -6.51 23.45 -4.00
C CYS A 175 -6.02 22.52 -5.14
N ARG A 176 -5.28 23.06 -6.12
CA ARG A 176 -4.69 22.28 -7.23
C ARG A 176 -3.70 21.23 -6.73
N PHE A 177 -2.89 21.60 -5.73
CA PHE A 177 -1.97 20.68 -5.07
C PHE A 177 -2.72 19.53 -4.39
N LEU A 178 -3.73 19.82 -3.59
CA LEU A 178 -4.50 18.82 -2.87
C LEU A 178 -5.25 17.88 -3.82
N HIS A 179 -5.78 18.42 -4.92
CA HIS A 179 -6.36 17.61 -5.99
C HIS A 179 -5.34 16.62 -6.57
N GLY A 180 -4.13 17.10 -6.88
CA GLY A 180 -3.04 16.25 -7.35
C GLY A 180 -2.64 15.17 -6.35
N TYR A 181 -2.55 15.52 -5.06
CA TYR A 181 -2.26 14.57 -3.99
C TYR A 181 -3.28 13.42 -3.92
N HIS A 182 -4.58 13.70 -3.92
CA HIS A 182 -5.59 12.64 -3.89
C HIS A 182 -5.57 11.76 -5.15
N ARG A 183 -5.34 12.36 -6.32
CA ARG A 183 -5.17 11.63 -7.59
C ARG A 183 -3.92 10.74 -7.56
N PHE A 184 -2.81 11.25 -7.00
CA PHE A 184 -1.59 10.50 -6.79
C PHE A 184 -1.82 9.30 -5.86
N MET A 185 -2.47 9.50 -4.71
CA MET A 185 -2.80 8.42 -3.77
C MET A 185 -3.70 7.35 -4.39
N ARG A 186 -4.66 7.74 -5.25
CA ARG A 186 -5.44 6.78 -6.07
C ARG A 186 -4.53 5.93 -6.95
N SER A 187 -3.58 6.56 -7.64
CA SER A 187 -2.63 5.88 -8.53
C SER A 187 -1.75 4.90 -7.75
N VAL A 188 -1.24 5.32 -6.59
CA VAL A 188 -0.47 4.49 -5.64
C VAL A 188 -1.29 3.28 -5.19
N GLY A 189 -2.54 3.48 -4.78
CA GLY A 189 -3.44 2.39 -4.37
C GLY A 189 -3.70 1.38 -5.49
N GLN A 190 -3.79 1.83 -6.75
CA GLN A 190 -3.91 0.94 -7.91
C GLN A 190 -2.65 0.07 -8.11
N VAL A 191 -1.45 0.64 -8.00
CA VAL A 191 -0.19 -0.11 -8.08
C VAL A 191 -0.11 -1.17 -6.98
N PHE A 192 -0.43 -0.82 -5.73
CA PHE A 192 -0.40 -1.78 -4.63
C PHE A 192 -1.44 -2.91 -4.80
N ARG A 193 -2.62 -2.63 -5.36
CA ARG A 193 -3.61 -3.68 -5.70
C ARG A 193 -3.06 -4.68 -6.72
N GLU A 194 -2.28 -4.21 -7.69
CA GLU A 194 -1.64 -5.08 -8.70
C GLU A 194 -0.55 -5.98 -8.09
N TRP A 195 0.18 -5.48 -7.09
CA TRP A 195 1.11 -6.32 -6.32
C TRP A 195 0.38 -7.45 -5.59
N GLY A 196 -0.80 -7.18 -5.04
CA GLY A 196 -1.67 -8.19 -4.41
C GLY A 196 -2.19 -9.25 -5.39
N LYS A 197 -2.59 -8.83 -6.61
CA LYS A 197 -3.01 -9.77 -7.67
C LYS A 197 -1.89 -10.73 -8.05
N SER A 198 -0.65 -10.23 -8.10
CA SER A 198 0.53 -11.04 -8.43
C SER A 198 0.78 -12.14 -7.38
N LEU A 199 0.62 -11.83 -6.09
CA LEU A 199 0.67 -12.83 -5.01
C LEU A 199 -0.43 -13.89 -5.16
N SER A 200 -1.68 -13.46 -5.43
CA SER A 200 -2.81 -14.38 -5.58
C SER A 200 -2.65 -15.33 -6.76
N ARG A 201 -2.05 -14.88 -7.87
CA ARG A 201 -1.71 -15.72 -9.02
C ARG A 201 -0.61 -16.74 -8.67
N SER A 202 0.46 -16.32 -8.02
CA SER A 202 1.52 -17.22 -7.57
C SER A 202 1.00 -18.34 -6.65
N ARG A 203 0.09 -18.02 -5.72
CA ARG A 203 -0.53 -19.04 -4.85
C ARG A 203 -1.40 -20.04 -5.62
N ARG A 204 -2.09 -19.61 -6.68
CA ARG A 204 -2.91 -20.50 -7.53
C ARG A 204 -2.08 -21.42 -8.44
N HIS A 205 -0.82 -21.08 -8.68
CA HIS A 205 0.10 -21.87 -9.51
C HIS A 205 1.15 -22.63 -8.70
N SER A 206 1.08 -22.62 -7.37
CA SER A 206 1.89 -23.52 -6.56
C SER A 206 1.37 -24.95 -6.78
N PRO A 207 2.21 -25.92 -7.23
CA PRO A 207 1.80 -27.31 -7.28
C PRO A 207 1.39 -27.68 -5.86
N HIS A 208 0.11 -27.99 -5.65
CA HIS A 208 -0.34 -28.53 -4.38
C HIS A 208 0.56 -29.72 -4.05
N GLN A 209 1.20 -29.71 -2.87
CA GLN A 209 1.73 -30.91 -2.24
C GLN A 209 0.56 -31.85 -1.95
N GLY A 210 0.06 -32.50 -2.99
CA GLY A 210 -0.90 -33.58 -2.96
C GLY A 210 -0.16 -34.90 -2.91
N LEU A 211 0.63 -35.12 -1.87
CA LEU A 211 1.23 -36.41 -1.59
C LEU A 211 1.55 -36.47 -0.10
N LEU A 212 0.56 -36.91 0.68
CA LEU A 212 0.67 -37.61 1.98
C LEU A 212 -0.72 -37.74 2.61
N LYS A 213 -1.65 -38.38 1.90
CA LYS A 213 -2.88 -38.90 2.50
C LYS A 213 -3.34 -40.16 1.77
N GLY A 214 -2.47 -41.15 1.75
CA GLY A 214 -2.71 -42.42 1.05
C GLY A 214 -1.87 -43.57 1.58
N ALA A 215 -1.60 -43.63 2.89
CA ALA A 215 -0.94 -44.79 3.49
C ALA A 215 -1.21 -44.84 5.01
N ARG A 216 -2.44 -45.17 5.40
CA ARG A 216 -2.81 -45.69 6.74
C ARG A 216 -4.29 -46.09 6.78
N ARG A 217 -4.66 -47.09 5.99
CA ARG A 217 -5.72 -48.04 6.35
C ARG A 217 -5.17 -49.44 6.10
N MET A 218 -4.35 -49.87 7.05
CA MET A 218 -3.98 -51.26 7.20
C MET A 218 -5.22 -52.02 7.67
N GLN A 219 -5.46 -53.15 7.00
CA GLN A 219 -6.52 -54.11 7.22
C GLN A 219 -6.59 -54.58 8.68
N LEU A 220 -7.81 -54.70 9.20
CA LEU A 220 -8.12 -55.61 10.30
C LEU A 220 -9.14 -56.65 9.83
N SER A 221 -8.59 -57.81 9.48
CA SER A 221 -9.06 -59.17 9.74
C SER A 221 -10.56 -59.38 10.03
N GLY A 222 -11.26 -59.96 9.06
CA GLY A 222 -12.57 -60.59 9.23
C GLY A 222 -12.53 -62.00 8.67
N ARG A 223 -12.22 -62.97 9.53
CA ARG A 223 -12.16 -64.41 9.25
C ARG A 223 -13.59 -64.98 9.19
N ASN A 224 -14.02 -65.57 8.08
CA ASN A 224 -14.59 -66.93 8.12
C ASN A 224 -14.82 -67.57 6.75
N LYS A 225 -14.47 -68.86 6.73
CA LYS A 225 -14.43 -69.81 5.64
C LYS A 225 -15.84 -70.25 5.22
N ARG A 226 -16.07 -70.43 3.91
CA ARG A 226 -16.86 -71.57 3.41
C ARG A 226 -16.38 -72.00 2.03
N LEU A 227 -16.32 -73.33 1.90
CA LEU A 227 -15.77 -74.11 0.79
C LEU A 227 -16.68 -74.05 -0.45
N MET A 228 -16.03 -74.10 -1.62
CA MET A 228 -16.52 -74.43 -2.97
C MET A 228 -17.08 -75.88 -3.01
N PRO A 229 -17.88 -76.36 -4.02
CA PRO A 229 -17.58 -76.20 -5.46
C PRO A 229 -18.72 -76.20 -6.51
N ARG A 230 -18.44 -75.45 -7.59
CA ARG A 230 -18.49 -75.83 -9.02
C ARG A 230 -19.49 -76.92 -9.45
N VAL A 231 -20.59 -76.52 -10.09
CA VAL A 231 -21.38 -77.40 -10.98
C VAL A 231 -21.02 -77.09 -12.43
N GLN A 232 -20.73 -78.14 -13.19
CA GLN A 232 -20.30 -78.16 -14.58
C GLN A 232 -21.48 -78.01 -15.54
N LEU A 233 -21.19 -77.44 -16.71
CA LEU A 233 -21.99 -77.51 -17.93
C LEU A 233 -22.20 -78.96 -18.38
N ALA A 234 -23.41 -79.26 -18.87
CA ALA A 234 -23.63 -80.32 -19.84
C ALA A 234 -24.74 -79.91 -20.84
N PRO A 235 -24.72 -80.44 -22.09
CA PRO A 235 -25.43 -79.90 -23.24
C PRO A 235 -26.68 -80.70 -23.64
N GLY A 236 -27.48 -80.16 -24.58
CA GLY A 236 -28.15 -81.00 -25.59
C GLY A 236 -29.67 -81.21 -25.50
N SER A 237 -30.37 -80.49 -26.38
CA SER A 237 -31.61 -80.80 -27.15
C SER A 237 -32.28 -82.19 -27.01
N HIS A 238 -33.59 -82.24 -26.76
CA HIS A 238 -34.64 -82.54 -27.77
C HIS A 238 -36.08 -82.67 -27.19
N ARG A 239 -37.02 -82.05 -27.94
CA ARG A 239 -38.46 -82.31 -28.18
C ARG A 239 -39.29 -83.23 -27.26
N GLY A 240 -40.51 -82.75 -26.96
CA GLY A 240 -41.71 -83.59 -26.83
C GLY A 240 -42.92 -82.88 -26.23
N ALA A 241 -43.84 -82.38 -27.07
CA ALA A 241 -45.27 -82.24 -26.75
C ALA A 241 -45.99 -83.52 -27.27
N PRO A 242 -47.32 -83.71 -27.17
CA PRO A 242 -48.39 -82.96 -26.48
C PRO A 242 -49.38 -83.86 -25.68
N GLY A 243 -50.45 -83.27 -25.14
CA GLY A 243 -51.77 -83.92 -25.08
C GLY A 243 -52.43 -84.00 -23.70
N GLY A 244 -53.64 -83.44 -23.58
CA GLY A 244 -54.56 -83.61 -22.45
C GLY A 244 -55.18 -82.31 -22.00
#